data_AF-A0A290WXA2-F1
#
_entry.id   AF-A0A290WXA2-F1
#
_cell.length_a   1.000
_cell.length_b   1.000
_cell.length_c   1.000
_cell.angle_alpha   90.00
_cell.angle_beta   90.00
_cell.angle_gamma   90.00
#
_symmetry.space_group_name_H-M   'P 1'
#
loop_
_entity.id
_entity.type
_entity.pdbx_description
1 polymer ?
#
loop_
_entity_poly.entity_id
_entity_poly.type
_entity_poly.pdbx_seq_one_letter_code
_entity_poly.pdbx_strand_id
1 'polypeptide(L)'
;MADLAKVYKDAILATWDAGLGGLGWITQLCEQGKATQLSCNGFPNRYTASADVIAPLLLAGIAEAHDGEFPQDQLTGWPGGITVHRERIAACAPGQLLTIEVWDQS
;
A
#
# COMPACT_ATOMS: atom_id res chain seq x y z
N MET A 1 -23.74 -2.67 15.15
CA MET A 1 -22.85 -3.13 14.05
C MET A 1 -22.40 -2.01 13.10
N ALA A 2 -22.68 -0.72 13.35
CA ALA A 2 -22.21 0.39 12.50
C ALA A 2 -20.79 0.89 12.85
N ASP A 3 -20.26 0.50 14.01
CA ASP A 3 -19.04 1.06 14.58
C ASP A 3 -17.75 0.46 13.96
N LEU A 4 -17.76 -0.85 13.67
CA LEU A 4 -16.61 -1.54 13.06
C LEU A 4 -16.28 -1.04 11.65
N ALA A 5 -17.29 -0.74 10.83
CA ALA A 5 -17.08 -0.17 9.50
C ALA A 5 -16.45 1.24 9.57
N LYS A 6 -16.77 1.99 10.63
CA LYS A 6 -16.21 3.32 10.88
C LYS A 6 -14.78 3.22 11.39
N VAL A 7 -14.51 2.33 12.36
CA VAL A 7 -13.15 2.05 12.87
C VAL A 7 -12.24 1.55 11.76
N TYR A 8 -12.74 0.67 10.90
CA TYR A 8 -11.97 0.16 9.76
C TYR A 8 -11.63 1.30 8.79
N LYS A 9 -12.59 2.18 8.48
CA LYS A 9 -12.36 3.36 7.65
C LYS A 9 -11.42 4.38 8.31
N ASP A 10 -11.34 4.41 9.65
CA ASP A 10 -10.37 5.22 10.40
C ASP A 10 -8.96 4.62 10.48
N ALA A 11 -8.84 3.31 10.30
CA ALA A 11 -7.56 2.61 10.20
C ALA A 11 -6.96 2.62 8.78
N ILE A 12 -7.73 3.06 7.77
CA ILE A 12 -7.23 3.16 6.40
C ILE A 12 -6.22 4.31 6.31
N LEU A 13 -4.99 3.95 5.98
CA LEU A 13 -3.88 4.88 5.77
C LEU A 13 -3.87 5.45 4.35
N ALA A 14 -4.17 4.62 3.36
CA ALA A 14 -4.29 5.04 1.97
C ALA A 14 -5.19 4.08 1.20
N THR A 15 -5.80 4.60 0.13
CA THR A 15 -6.52 3.81 -0.87
C THR A 15 -6.04 4.23 -2.25
N TRP A 16 -5.81 3.28 -3.14
CA TRP A 16 -5.43 3.54 -4.51
C TRP A 16 -6.23 2.64 -5.46
N ASP A 17 -6.43 3.13 -6.68
CA ASP A 17 -7.03 2.34 -7.75
C ASP A 17 -5.93 1.59 -8.50
N ALA A 18 -5.84 0.28 -8.30
CA ALA A 18 -4.87 -0.55 -9.00
C ALA A 18 -5.34 -0.83 -10.43
N GLY A 19 -5.03 0.08 -11.35
CA GLY A 19 -5.10 -0.20 -12.79
C GLY A 19 -4.18 -1.38 -13.18
N LEU A 20 -4.09 -1.68 -14.48
CA LEU A 20 -3.18 -2.71 -15.00
C LEU A 20 -1.72 -2.40 -14.60
N GLY A 21 -1.20 -3.08 -13.57
CA GLY A 21 0.15 -2.85 -13.03
C GLY A 21 0.20 -2.35 -11.58
N GLY A 22 -0.94 -2.02 -10.94
CA GLY A 22 -0.99 -1.46 -9.58
C GLY A 22 -0.54 -2.39 -8.43
N LEU A 23 -0.06 -3.60 -8.75
CA LEU A 23 0.53 -4.54 -7.81
C LEU A 23 2.06 -4.66 -7.93
N GLY A 24 2.67 -4.11 -8.98
CA GLY A 24 4.11 -4.32 -9.25
C GLY A 24 5.01 -3.88 -8.09
N TRP A 25 4.71 -2.73 -7.49
CA TRP A 25 5.46 -2.19 -6.36
C TRP A 25 5.44 -3.11 -5.14
N ILE A 26 4.29 -3.73 -4.81
CA ILE A 26 4.18 -4.60 -3.62
C ILE A 26 4.77 -5.98 -3.88
N THR A 27 4.64 -6.48 -5.11
CA THR A 27 5.33 -7.70 -5.56
C THR A 27 6.85 -7.52 -5.46
N GLN A 28 7.38 -6.39 -5.91
CA GLN A 28 8.79 -6.09 -5.82
C GLN A 28 9.26 -5.94 -4.35
N LEU A 29 8.45 -5.35 -3.48
CA LEU A 29 8.76 -5.33 -2.04
C LEU A 29 8.81 -6.75 -1.45
N CYS A 30 7.98 -7.67 -1.93
CA CYS A 30 8.07 -9.08 -1.57
C CYS A 30 9.36 -9.72 -2.06
N GLU A 31 9.78 -9.44 -3.29
CA GLU A 31 11.05 -9.94 -3.84
C GLU A 31 12.27 -9.39 -3.07
N GLN A 32 12.19 -8.15 -2.58
CA GLN A 32 13.23 -7.54 -1.73
C GLN A 32 13.18 -8.00 -0.26
N GLY A 33 12.22 -8.83 0.13
CA GLY A 33 12.02 -9.27 1.52
C GLY A 33 11.52 -8.16 2.47
N LYS A 34 11.01 -7.05 1.93
CA LYS A 34 10.45 -5.91 2.69
C LYS A 34 8.95 -6.04 2.93
N ALA A 35 8.27 -6.89 2.15
CA ALA A 35 6.87 -7.24 2.32
C ALA A 35 6.69 -8.77 2.29
N THR A 36 5.62 -9.24 2.89
CA THR A 36 5.25 -10.66 2.89
C THR A 36 3.85 -10.79 2.29
N GLN A 37 3.74 -11.58 1.21
CA GLN A 37 2.43 -11.95 0.67
C GLN A 37 1.82 -13.01 1.59
N LEU A 38 0.67 -12.69 2.19
CA LEU A 38 -0.07 -13.61 3.06
C LEU A 38 -1.09 -14.44 2.30
N SER A 39 -1.73 -13.86 1.28
CA SER A 39 -2.78 -14.53 0.53
C SER A 39 -2.83 -14.03 -0.91
N CYS A 40 -2.85 -14.96 -1.86
CA CYS A 40 -2.90 -14.71 -3.30
C CYS A 40 -3.92 -15.58 -4.05
N ASN A 41 -4.74 -16.35 -3.32
CA ASN A 41 -5.59 -17.41 -3.88
C ASN A 41 -7.06 -16.95 -4.04
N GLY A 42 -7.25 -15.72 -4.50
CA GLY A 42 -8.54 -15.03 -4.61
C GLY A 42 -8.49 -13.61 -4.03
N PHE A 43 -9.61 -12.88 -4.09
CA PHE A 43 -9.69 -11.53 -3.53
C PHE A 43 -10.26 -11.52 -2.10
N PRO A 44 -9.73 -10.66 -1.21
CA PRO A 44 -8.60 -9.76 -1.44
C PRO A 44 -7.24 -10.48 -1.40
N ASN A 45 -6.31 -10.03 -2.24
CA ASN A 45 -4.90 -10.35 -2.08
C ASN A 45 -4.37 -9.57 -0.89
N ARG A 46 -3.76 -10.27 0.07
CA ARG A 46 -3.28 -9.67 1.32
C ARG A 46 -1.76 -9.73 1.40
N TYR A 47 -1.17 -8.60 1.74
CA TYR A 47 0.26 -8.44 1.98
C TYR A 47 0.48 -7.74 3.31
N THR A 48 1.64 -7.95 3.92
CA THR A 48 2.08 -7.21 5.11
C THR A 48 3.44 -6.61 4.89
N ALA A 49 3.65 -5.40 5.39
CA ALA A 49 4.91 -4.70 5.30
C ALA A 49 5.06 -3.71 6.46
N SER A 50 6.29 -3.38 6.82
CA SER A 50 6.55 -2.40 7.89
C SER A 50 6.15 -0.99 7.49
N ALA A 51 5.62 -0.23 8.45
CA ALA A 51 5.25 1.17 8.28
C ALA A 51 6.42 2.03 7.78
N ASP A 52 7.65 1.75 8.20
CA ASP A 52 8.84 2.50 7.74
C ASP A 52 9.12 2.34 6.23
N VAL A 53 8.68 1.23 5.64
CA VAL A 53 8.80 1.01 4.19
C VAL A 53 7.63 1.64 3.46
N ILE A 54 6.41 1.45 3.97
CA ILE A 54 5.18 1.84 3.29
C ILE A 54 4.87 3.33 3.44
N ALA A 55 5.07 3.92 4.62
CA ALA A 55 4.82 5.33 4.88
C ALA A 55 5.52 6.28 3.90
N PRO A 56 6.85 6.19 3.67
CA PRO A 56 7.51 7.05 2.69
C PRO A 56 7.03 6.78 1.27
N LEU A 57 6.71 5.53 0.89
CA LEU A 57 6.16 5.19 -0.43
C LEU A 57 4.78 5.83 -0.66
N LEU A 58 3.89 5.77 0.33
CA LEU A 58 2.58 6.41 0.26
C LEU A 58 2.70 7.94 0.17
N LEU A 59 3.63 8.54 0.93
CA LEU A 59 3.85 9.99 0.93
C LEU A 59 4.51 10.49 -0.36
N ALA A 60 5.38 9.68 -0.97
CA ALA A 60 6.01 9.96 -2.25
C ALA A 60 5.05 9.80 -3.44
N GLY A 61 3.86 9.23 -3.24
CA GLY A 61 3.02 8.73 -4.32
C GLY A 61 3.62 7.43 -4.83
N ILE A 62 2.91 6.31 -4.62
CA ILE A 62 3.43 4.98 -4.93
C ILE A 62 3.93 4.97 -6.38
N ALA A 63 5.23 4.83 -6.58
CA ALA A 63 5.82 4.77 -7.91
C ALA A 63 5.51 3.41 -8.54
N GLU A 64 5.18 3.39 -9.83
CA GLU A 64 5.41 2.19 -10.62
C GLU A 64 6.92 1.89 -10.58
N ALA A 65 7.28 0.69 -10.16
CA ALA A 65 8.65 0.25 -10.13
C ALA A 65 9.13 0.07 -11.58
N HIS A 66 9.86 1.06 -12.10
CA HIS A 66 10.61 0.88 -13.34
C HIS A 66 11.94 0.19 -13.00
N ASP A 67 12.21 -0.93 -13.66
CA ASP A 67 13.48 -1.67 -13.59
C ASP A 67 13.91 -2.18 -12.20
N GLY A 68 12.97 -2.35 -11.27
CA GLY A 68 13.31 -2.90 -9.96
C GLY A 68 13.99 -1.91 -9.01
N GLU A 69 13.96 -0.61 -9.31
CA GLU A 69 14.40 0.47 -8.42
C GLU A 69 13.22 1.40 -8.10
N PHE A 70 13.01 1.71 -6.81
CA PHE A 70 12.11 2.79 -6.42
C PHE A 70 12.88 4.10 -6.60
N PRO A 71 12.47 5.00 -7.52
CA PRO A 71 13.13 6.30 -7.63
C PRO A 71 12.87 7.06 -6.33
N GLN A 72 13.90 7.21 -5.52
CA GLN A 72 13.81 7.71 -4.15
C GLN A 72 13.41 9.20 -4.07
N ASP A 73 13.18 9.86 -5.21
CA ASP A 73 13.04 11.32 -5.29
C ASP A 73 12.03 11.80 -6.36
N GLN A 74 11.21 10.92 -6.95
CA GLN A 74 10.27 11.32 -8.00
C GLN A 74 8.84 10.84 -7.70
N LEU A 75 7.94 11.80 -7.47
CA LEU A 75 6.48 11.59 -7.48
C LEU A 75 6.08 11.09 -8.87
N THR A 76 6.08 9.78 -9.10
CA THR A 76 5.68 9.25 -10.40
C THR A 76 4.20 8.96 -10.41
N GLY A 77 3.55 9.51 -11.46
CA GLY A 77 2.10 9.56 -11.62
C GLY A 77 1.48 8.18 -11.71
N TRP A 78 0.95 7.73 -10.58
CA TRP A 78 0.00 6.63 -10.56
C TRP A 78 -1.10 6.90 -11.59
N PRO A 79 -1.44 5.95 -12.50
CA PRO A 79 -2.45 6.18 -13.53
C PRO A 79 -3.88 6.32 -12.96
N GLY A 80 -4.09 5.90 -11.70
CA GLY A 80 -5.33 6.09 -10.94
C GLY A 80 -5.26 7.22 -9.89
N GLY A 81 -6.34 7.42 -9.13
CA GLY A 81 -6.30 8.28 -7.95
C GLY A 81 -5.74 7.53 -6.74
N ILE A 82 -4.74 8.09 -6.05
CA ILE A 82 -4.35 7.66 -4.70
C ILE A 82 -4.85 8.68 -3.67
N THR A 83 -5.55 8.20 -2.65
CA THR A 83 -5.96 8.99 -1.49
C THR A 83 -5.12 8.56 -0.30
N VAL A 84 -4.34 9.49 0.26
CA VAL A 84 -3.41 9.22 1.36
C VAL A 84 -3.81 10.05 2.59
N HIS A 85 -4.02 9.38 3.72
CA HIS A 85 -4.31 10.00 5.01
C HIS A 85 -3.01 10.21 5.81
N ARG A 86 -2.32 11.31 5.50
CA ARG A 86 -0.99 11.61 6.08
C ARG A 86 -0.99 11.66 7.61
N GLU A 87 -2.07 12.16 8.21
CA GLU A 87 -2.25 12.23 9.67
C GLU A 87 -2.24 10.85 10.32
N ARG A 88 -2.81 9.84 9.66
CA ARG A 88 -2.88 8.46 10.18
C ARG A 88 -1.57 7.72 9.98
N ILE A 89 -0.90 7.98 8.87
CA ILE A 89 0.45 7.46 8.61
C ILE A 89 1.42 7.98 9.67
N ALA A 90 1.37 9.28 9.97
CA ALA A 90 2.20 9.89 11.02
C ALA A 90 1.87 9.38 12.44
N ALA A 91 0.65 8.90 12.67
CA ALA A 91 0.25 8.28 13.92
C ALA A 91 0.68 6.80 14.06
N CYS A 92 1.16 6.15 12.99
CA CYS A 92 1.65 4.78 13.05
C CYS A 92 2.98 4.70 13.81
N ALA A 93 3.14 3.66 14.63
CA ALA A 93 4.41 3.42 15.29
C ALA A 93 5.49 3.00 14.27
N PRO A 94 6.75 3.42 14.46
CA PRO A 94 7.86 2.88 13.67
C PRO A 94 7.96 1.36 13.90
N GLY A 95 8.14 0.61 12.81
CA GLY A 95 8.16 -0.85 12.79
C GLY A 95 6.78 -1.52 12.79
N GLN A 96 5.68 -0.76 12.87
CA GLN A 96 4.33 -1.33 12.88
C GLN A 96 4.07 -2.07 11.56
N LEU A 97 3.64 -3.33 11.65
CA LEU A 97 3.21 -4.08 10.48
C LEU A 97 1.87 -3.53 9.98
N LEU A 98 1.86 -3.10 8.73
CA LEU A 98 0.68 -2.65 8.02
C LEU A 98 0.19 -3.77 7.13
N THR A 99 -1.14 -3.89 7.04
CA THR A 99 -1.80 -4.83 6.13
C THR A 99 -2.24 -4.08 4.89
N ILE A 100 -1.85 -4.60 3.74
CA ILE A 100 -2.26 -4.13 2.42
C ILE A 100 -3.25 -5.14 1.87
N GLU A 101 -4.45 -4.68 1.55
CA GLU A 101 -5.51 -5.51 0.97
C GLU A 101 -5.85 -5.00 -0.42
N VAL A 102 -5.73 -5.88 -1.42
CA VAL A 102 -5.99 -5.55 -2.82
C VAL A 102 -7.20 -6.33 -3.29
N TRP A 103 -8.24 -5.59 -3.64
CA TRP A 103 -9.54 -6.10 -4.05
C TRP A 103 -9.66 -6.05 -5.56
N ASP A 104 -10.47 -6.93 -6.12
CA ASP A 104 -10.90 -6.84 -7.51
C ASP A 104 -11.97 -5.76 -7.67
N GLN A 105 -11.99 -5.14 -8.83
CA GLN A 105 -13.03 -4.19 -9.21
C GLN A 105 -14.11 -4.93 -10.05
N SER A 106 -14.76 -5.94 -9.48
CA SER A 106 -15.94 -6.61 -10.08
C SER A 106 -17.25 -6.22 -9.38
#